data_AF-X1SQ63-F1
#
_entry.id   AF-X1SQ63-F1
#
_cell.length_a   1.000
_cell.length_b   1.000
_cell.length_c   1.000
_cell.angle_alpha   90.00
_cell.angle_beta   90.00
_cell.angle_gamma   90.00
#
_symmetry.space_group_name_H-M   'P 1'
#
loop_
_entity.id
_entity.type
_entity.pdbx_description
1 polymer ?
#
loop_
_entity_poly.entity_id
_entity_poly.type
_entity_poly.pdbx_seq_one_letter_code
_entity_poly.pdbx_strand_id
1 'polypeptide(L)'
;MRKITIDPITRLEGHGKIEIFLNDEGNCERAYLQIPELRGFEKFSEGRPAEEMPRITTMICGVCPTAHHMASTKALDDLFKVEPTPTAKKIRELMYNAFMSEDHILHFVFLGGPDFVVGPTAPAAERNVLGVIAMWD
;
A
#
# COMPACT_ATOMS: atom_id res chain seq x y z
N MET A 1 17.50 27.10 8.87
CA MET A 1 16.75 25.84 8.65
C MET A 1 16.46 25.65 7.16
N ARG A 2 17.18 24.72 6.52
CA ARG A 2 17.00 24.34 5.11
C ARG A 2 15.89 23.29 5.01
N LYS A 3 15.03 23.39 3.98
CA LYS A 3 13.94 22.43 3.72
C LYS A 3 14.20 21.66 2.43
N ILE A 4 14.01 20.35 2.46
CA ILE A 4 13.95 19.47 1.28
C ILE A 4 12.51 18.98 1.14
N THR A 5 12.01 18.95 -0.09
CA THR A 5 10.65 18.48 -0.40
C THR A 5 10.73 17.38 -1.44
N ILE A 6 10.08 16.25 -1.15
CA ILE A 6 9.89 15.13 -2.07
C ILE A 6 8.40 15.12 -2.41
N ASP A 7 8.07 15.59 -3.61
CA ASP A 7 6.70 15.70 -4.12
C ASP A 7 6.70 15.57 -5.66
N PRO A 8 6.14 14.51 -6.23
CA PRO A 8 5.53 13.36 -5.55
C PRO A 8 6.58 12.40 -4.96
N ILE A 9 6.20 11.61 -3.95
CA ILE A 9 6.90 10.34 -3.70
C ILE A 9 6.57 9.41 -4.88
N THR A 10 7.56 8.68 -5.41
CA THR A 10 7.36 7.73 -6.51
C THR A 10 7.53 6.29 -6.03
N ARG A 11 7.04 5.32 -6.82
CA ARG A 11 7.08 3.88 -6.49
C ARG A 11 6.41 3.54 -5.15
N LEU A 12 5.27 4.18 -4.88
CA LEU A 12 4.31 3.79 -3.85
C LEU A 12 2.92 3.60 -4.46
N GLU A 13 2.00 3.06 -3.66
CA GLU A 13 0.57 3.17 -3.92
C GLU A 13 0.03 4.51 -3.38
N GLY A 14 -0.85 5.15 -4.15
CA GLY A 14 -1.47 6.42 -3.78
C GLY A 14 -0.53 7.63 -3.88
N HIS A 15 -0.89 8.69 -3.18
CA HIS A 15 -0.16 9.95 -3.19
C HIS A 15 0.42 10.28 -1.83
N GLY A 16 1.64 10.79 -1.83
CA GLY A 16 2.29 11.26 -0.63
C GLY A 16 3.35 12.30 -0.94
N LYS A 17 3.68 13.08 0.09
CA LYS A 17 4.72 14.10 0.07
C LYS A 17 5.55 14.00 1.34
N ILE A 18 6.86 14.19 1.24
CA ILE A 18 7.75 14.25 2.40
C ILE A 18 8.37 15.65 2.48
N GLU A 19 8.25 16.27 3.65
CA GLU A 19 9.00 17.48 3.99
C GLU A 19 10.09 17.15 5.00
N ILE A 20 11.34 17.47 4.68
CA ILE A 20 12.50 17.22 5.54
C ILE A 20 13.12 18.56 5.90
N PHE A 21 13.31 18.80 7.20
CA PHE A 21 13.89 20.01 7.77
C PHE A 21 15.26 19.68 8.33
N LEU A 22 16.28 20.38 7.83
CA LEU A 22 17.66 20.17 8.23
C LEU A 22 18.09 21.21 9.28
N ASN A 23 18.87 20.75 10.27
CA ASN A 23 19.58 21.63 11.19
C ASN A 23 20.77 22.33 10.49
N ASP A 24 21.50 23.15 11.23
CA ASP A 24 22.61 23.93 10.66
C ASP A 24 23.83 23.07 10.25
N GLU A 25 23.96 21.85 10.78
CA GLU A 25 24.97 20.86 10.38
C GLU A 25 24.57 20.08 9.11
N GLY A 26 23.35 20.27 8.61
CA GLY A 26 22.79 19.54 7.47
C GLY A 26 22.17 18.18 7.83
N ASN A 27 22.06 17.84 9.11
CA ASN A 27 21.40 16.62 9.58
C ASN A 27 19.87 16.80 9.59
N CYS A 28 19.13 15.71 9.35
CA CYS A 28 17.67 15.71 9.45
C CYS A 28 17.24 15.97 10.90
N GLU A 29 16.62 17.12 11.15
CA GLU A 29 16.07 17.49 12.46
C GLU A 29 14.63 16.97 12.59
N ARG A 30 13.84 17.14 11.53
CA ARG A 30 12.42 16.74 11.47
C ARG A 30 12.04 16.31 10.06
N ALA A 31 11.15 15.32 9.97
CA ALA A 31 10.53 14.90 8.72
C ALA A 31 9.02 14.71 8.90
N TYR A 32 8.24 15.05 7.88
CA TYR A 32 6.80 14.90 7.86
C TYR A 32 6.38 14.15 6.60
N LEU A 33 5.66 13.03 6.78
CA LEU A 33 4.91 12.39 5.71
C LEU A 33 3.51 13.02 5.65
N GLN A 34 3.13 13.49 4.47
CA GLN A 34 1.85 14.12 4.21
C GLN A 34 1.09 13.25 3.21
N ILE A 35 -0.13 12.84 3.58
CA ILE A 35 -1.06 12.16 2.69
C ILE A 35 -2.12 13.20 2.28
N PRO A 36 -2.04 13.77 1.07
CA PRO A 36 -2.89 14.89 0.67
C PRO A 36 -4.31 14.47 0.28
N GLU A 37 -4.59 13.16 0.19
CA GLU A 37 -5.85 12.63 -0.31
C GLU A 37 -6.82 12.24 0.82
N LEU A 38 -8.10 12.51 0.59
CA LEU A 38 -9.20 12.03 1.42
C LEU A 38 -10.31 11.50 0.51
N ARG A 39 -10.71 10.24 0.73
CA ARG A 39 -11.83 9.61 0.00
C ARG A 39 -13.09 9.43 0.86
N GLY A 40 -12.94 9.40 2.18
CA GLY A 40 -14.07 9.40 3.11
C GLY A 40 -14.93 8.13 3.11
N PHE A 41 -14.34 6.96 2.86
CA PHE A 41 -15.06 5.68 2.81
C PHE A 41 -15.89 5.41 4.07
N GLU A 42 -15.39 5.77 5.25
CA GLU A 42 -16.10 5.60 6.53
C GLU A 42 -17.43 6.34 6.54
N LYS A 43 -17.43 7.61 6.08
CA LYS A 43 -18.66 8.41 6.00
C LYS A 43 -19.57 7.95 4.86
N PHE A 44 -18.99 7.59 3.73
CA PHE A 44 -19.70 7.06 2.56
C PHE A 44 -20.43 5.73 2.85
N SER A 45 -19.92 4.95 3.80
CA SER A 45 -20.51 3.66 4.20
C SER A 45 -21.71 3.79 5.14
N GLU A 46 -21.93 4.95 5.78
CA GLU A 46 -23.07 5.14 6.67
C GLU A 46 -24.40 4.99 5.92
N GLY A 47 -25.35 4.26 6.52
CA GLY A 47 -26.68 4.02 5.96
C GLY A 47 -26.73 2.98 4.83
N ARG A 48 -25.59 2.41 4.43
CA ARG A 48 -25.55 1.32 3.45
C ARG A 48 -25.84 -0.04 4.07
N PRO A 49 -26.37 -1.00 3.30
CA PRO A 49 -26.43 -2.39 3.72
C PRO A 49 -25.02 -2.91 4.04
N ALA A 50 -24.87 -3.56 5.19
CA ALA A 50 -23.56 -4.03 5.67
C ALA A 50 -22.96 -5.06 4.70
N GLU A 51 -23.81 -5.86 4.06
CA GLU A 51 -23.45 -6.90 3.09
C GLU A 51 -22.78 -6.37 1.82
N GLU A 52 -22.92 -5.07 1.52
CA GLU A 52 -22.21 -4.43 0.41
C GLU A 52 -20.74 -4.12 0.74
N MET A 53 -20.38 -4.08 2.03
CA MET A 53 -19.06 -3.61 2.48
C MET A 53 -17.89 -4.39 1.85
N PRO A 54 -17.91 -5.73 1.72
CA PRO A 54 -16.82 -6.45 1.07
C PRO A 54 -16.62 -6.13 -0.42
N ARG A 55 -17.57 -5.44 -1.07
CA ARG A 55 -17.42 -4.94 -2.45
C ARG A 55 -17.04 -3.47 -2.49
N ILE A 56 -17.46 -2.70 -1.49
CA ILE A 56 -17.16 -1.27 -1.41
C ILE A 56 -15.75 -1.03 -0.91
N THR A 57 -15.34 -1.67 0.19
CA THR A 57 -14.06 -1.40 0.86
C THR A 57 -12.85 -1.83 0.04
N THR A 58 -13.01 -2.75 -0.92
CA THR A 58 -11.95 -3.12 -1.86
C THR A 58 -11.50 -1.96 -2.74
N MET A 59 -12.34 -0.94 -2.90
CA MET A 59 -12.00 0.27 -3.66
C MET A 59 -11.15 1.27 -2.85
N ILE A 60 -10.83 0.96 -1.58
CA ILE A 60 -9.92 1.75 -0.76
C ILE A 60 -8.48 1.61 -1.27
N CYS A 61 -8.06 0.48 -1.82
CA CYS A 61 -6.69 0.35 -2.31
C CYS A 61 -6.66 -0.58 -3.51
N GLY A 62 -5.98 -0.15 -4.57
CA GLY A 62 -5.79 -0.97 -5.78
C GLY A 62 -4.75 -2.07 -5.59
N VAL A 63 -3.84 -1.92 -4.62
CA VAL A 63 -2.78 -2.89 -4.33
C VAL A 63 -3.21 -3.90 -3.27
N CYS A 64 -3.89 -3.49 -2.19
CA CYS A 64 -4.36 -4.40 -1.14
C CYS A 64 -5.89 -4.62 -1.06
N PRO A 65 -6.62 -4.78 -2.19
CA PRO A 65 -8.08 -4.93 -2.16
C PRO A 65 -8.50 -6.21 -1.44
N THR A 66 -7.73 -7.30 -1.54
CA THR A 66 -8.01 -8.57 -0.87
C THR A 66 -8.00 -8.44 0.66
N ALA A 67 -7.13 -7.58 1.20
CA ALA A 67 -7.09 -7.31 2.64
C ALA A 67 -8.36 -6.59 3.11
N HIS A 68 -8.81 -5.58 2.37
CA HIS A 68 -10.08 -4.90 2.66
C HIS A 68 -11.29 -5.82 2.52
N HIS A 69 -11.30 -6.67 1.47
CA HIS A 69 -12.34 -7.69 1.29
C HIS A 69 -12.41 -8.64 2.49
N MET A 70 -11.27 -9.16 2.92
CA MET A 70 -11.17 -10.11 4.03
C MET A 70 -11.57 -9.48 5.36
N ALA A 71 -11.08 -8.27 5.64
CA ALA A 71 -11.40 -7.53 6.85
C ALA A 71 -12.90 -7.24 6.95
N SER A 72 -13.49 -6.73 5.86
CA SER A 72 -14.93 -6.47 5.82
C SER A 72 -15.76 -7.75 5.94
N THR A 73 -15.33 -8.83 5.30
CA THR A 73 -16.04 -10.12 5.39
C THR A 73 -16.02 -10.65 6.82
N LYS A 74 -14.88 -10.59 7.50
CA LYS A 74 -14.77 -11.01 8.92
C LYS A 74 -15.60 -10.12 9.85
N ALA A 75 -15.68 -8.82 9.56
CA ALA A 75 -16.55 -7.92 10.31
C ALA A 75 -18.03 -8.29 10.15
N LEU A 76 -18.46 -8.75 8.96
CA LEU A 76 -19.81 -9.27 8.75
C LEU A 76 -20.06 -10.61 9.43
N ASP A 77 -19.07 -11.52 9.43
CA ASP A 77 -19.21 -12.77 10.18
C ASP A 77 -19.48 -12.49 11.67
N ASP A 78 -18.74 -11.53 12.26
CA ASP A 78 -18.98 -11.10 13.64
C ASP A 78 -20.31 -10.38 13.80
N LEU A 79 -20.69 -9.49 12.88
CA LEU A 79 -21.98 -8.77 12.94
C LEU A 79 -23.16 -9.73 12.94
N PHE A 80 -23.16 -10.72 12.05
CA PHE A 80 -24.23 -11.72 11.92
C PHE A 80 -24.08 -12.92 12.84
N LYS A 81 -23.00 -12.98 13.64
CA LYS A 81 -22.69 -14.08 14.56
C LYS A 81 -22.68 -15.44 13.86
N VAL A 82 -22.08 -15.47 12.67
CA VAL A 82 -21.94 -16.70 11.85
C VAL A 82 -20.51 -17.20 11.87
N GLU A 83 -20.36 -18.52 11.91
CA GLU A 83 -19.07 -19.17 11.79
C GLU A 83 -18.92 -19.76 10.38
N PRO A 84 -17.92 -19.33 9.59
CA PRO A 84 -17.69 -19.90 8.27
C PRO A 84 -17.38 -21.40 8.36
N THR A 85 -17.88 -22.17 7.39
CA THR A 85 -17.55 -23.60 7.31
C THR A 85 -16.03 -23.82 7.17
N PRO A 86 -15.50 -24.98 7.56
CA PRO A 86 -14.08 -25.28 7.37
C PRO A 86 -13.60 -25.06 5.94
N THR A 87 -14.42 -25.38 4.93
CA THR A 87 -14.13 -25.13 3.51
C THR A 87 -14.01 -23.64 3.22
N ALA A 88 -14.97 -22.82 3.71
CA ALA A 88 -14.93 -21.37 3.51
C ALA A 88 -13.68 -20.74 4.15
N LYS A 89 -13.30 -21.16 5.36
CA LYS A 89 -12.07 -20.72 6.03
C LYS A 89 -10.82 -21.00 5.18
N LYS A 90 -10.70 -22.23 4.68
CA LYS A 90 -9.55 -22.64 3.84
C LYS A 90 -9.47 -21.87 2.53
N ILE A 91 -10.60 -21.59 1.88
CA ILE A 91 -10.63 -20.76 0.66
C ILE A 91 -10.17 -19.33 0.98
N ARG A 92 -10.67 -18.75 2.07
CA ARG A 92 -10.29 -17.41 2.52
C ARG A 92 -8.80 -17.33 2.86
N GLU A 93 -8.27 -18.32 3.56
CA GLU A 93 -6.85 -18.43 3.90
C GLU A 93 -5.98 -18.57 2.65
N LEU A 94 -6.35 -19.45 1.71
CA LEU A 94 -5.64 -19.61 0.44
C LEU A 94 -5.59 -18.30 -0.35
N MET A 95 -6.73 -17.62 -0.48
CA MET A 95 -6.81 -16.33 -1.17
C MET A 95 -5.93 -15.27 -0.51
N TYR A 96 -5.96 -15.20 0.83
CA TYR A 96 -5.16 -14.22 1.56
C TYR A 96 -3.65 -14.53 1.47
N ASN A 97 -3.24 -15.80 1.53
CA ASN A 97 -1.83 -16.19 1.37
C ASN A 97 -1.31 -15.92 -0.05
N ALA A 98 -2.16 -16.14 -1.08
CA ALA A 98 -1.83 -15.80 -2.45
C ALA A 98 -1.62 -14.29 -2.62
N PHE A 99 -2.54 -13.49 -2.08
CA PHE A 99 -2.42 -12.03 -2.04
C PHE A 99 -1.14 -11.57 -1.32
N MET A 100 -0.85 -12.11 -0.14
CA MET A 100 0.36 -11.74 0.60
C MET A 100 1.63 -12.01 -0.22
N SER A 101 1.68 -13.15 -0.91
CA SER A 101 2.81 -13.49 -1.78
C SER A 101 2.91 -12.51 -2.95
N GLU A 102 1.80 -12.22 -3.62
CA GLU A 102 1.73 -11.33 -4.76
C GLU A 102 2.12 -9.89 -4.40
N ASP A 103 1.55 -9.32 -3.34
CA ASP A 103 1.84 -7.96 -2.87
C ASP A 103 3.32 -7.80 -2.47
N HIS A 104 3.90 -8.79 -1.79
CA HIS A 104 5.31 -8.73 -1.39
C HIS A 104 6.26 -8.86 -2.58
N ILE A 105 5.93 -9.70 -3.56
CA ILE A 105 6.68 -9.79 -4.81
C ILE A 105 6.57 -8.48 -5.58
N LEU A 106 5.37 -7.91 -5.68
CA LEU A 106 5.13 -6.62 -6.33
C LEU A 106 5.98 -5.52 -5.69
N HIS A 107 5.89 -5.40 -4.36
CA HIS A 107 6.66 -4.42 -3.61
C HIS A 107 8.17 -4.61 -3.82
N PHE A 108 8.66 -5.84 -3.70
CA PHE A 108 10.09 -6.09 -3.87
C PHE A 108 10.55 -5.82 -5.30
N VAL A 109 9.86 -6.31 -6.32
CA VAL A 109 10.35 -6.24 -7.71
C VAL A 109 10.13 -4.86 -8.34
N PHE A 110 8.95 -4.27 -8.13
CA PHE A 110 8.54 -3.07 -8.85
C PHE A 110 8.67 -1.79 -8.03
N LEU A 111 8.58 -1.89 -6.69
CA LEU A 111 8.59 -0.72 -5.82
C LEU A 111 9.97 -0.53 -5.17
N GLY A 112 10.28 -1.22 -4.08
CA GLY A 112 11.48 -0.99 -3.27
C GLY A 112 12.77 -1.59 -3.84
N GLY A 113 12.72 -2.74 -4.52
CA GLY A 113 13.92 -3.44 -5.00
C GLY A 113 14.81 -2.65 -5.95
N PRO A 114 14.30 -1.82 -6.89
CA PRO A 114 15.14 -0.99 -7.74
C PRO A 114 16.14 -0.11 -6.98
N ASP A 115 15.83 0.34 -5.76
CA ASP A 115 16.79 1.12 -4.96
C ASP A 115 18.00 0.28 -4.50
N PHE A 116 17.85 -1.05 -4.41
CA PHE A 116 18.92 -1.97 -3.99
C PHE A 116 19.65 -2.61 -5.17
N VAL A 117 18.91 -2.98 -6.22
CA VAL A 117 19.47 -3.72 -7.37
C VAL A 117 20.17 -2.78 -8.35
N VAL A 118 19.50 -1.68 -8.73
CA VAL A 118 20.10 -0.64 -9.59
C VAL A 118 21.05 0.23 -8.76
N GLY A 119 20.69 0.45 -7.50
CA GLY A 119 21.51 1.12 -6.50
C GLY A 119 21.01 2.52 -6.16
N PRO A 120 21.21 2.99 -4.92
CA PRO A 120 20.60 4.23 -4.42
C PRO A 120 21.21 5.50 -5.03
N THR A 121 22.41 5.39 -5.61
CA THR A 121 23.12 6.48 -6.28
C THR A 121 22.89 6.51 -7.80
N ALA A 122 22.18 5.53 -8.35
CA ALA A 122 21.86 5.50 -9.77
C ALA A 122 20.94 6.67 -10.17
N PRO A 123 20.97 7.11 -11.45
CA PRO A 123 20.06 8.11 -11.96
C PRO A 123 18.60 7.77 -11.61
N ALA A 124 17.82 8.75 -11.17
CA ALA A 124 16.44 8.53 -10.74
C ALA A 124 15.57 7.88 -11.84
N ALA A 125 15.85 8.19 -13.10
CA ALA A 125 15.17 7.64 -14.27
C ALA A 125 15.44 6.14 -14.49
N GLU A 126 16.47 5.58 -13.88
CA GLU A 126 16.86 4.16 -14.01
C GLU A 126 16.43 3.32 -12.81
N ARG A 127 16.08 3.94 -11.67
CA ARG A 127 15.61 3.25 -10.45
C ARG A 127 14.16 2.79 -10.58
N ASN A 128 13.91 1.90 -11.54
CA ASN A 128 12.63 1.23 -11.82
C ASN A 128 12.86 -0.16 -12.42
N VAL A 129 11.77 -0.87 -12.76
CA VAL A 129 11.84 -2.25 -13.27
C VAL A 129 12.66 -2.39 -14.56
N LEU A 130 12.69 -1.38 -15.43
CA LEU A 130 13.49 -1.44 -16.66
C LEU A 130 14.99 -1.39 -16.35
N GLY A 131 15.38 -0.58 -15.36
CA GLY A 131 16.77 -0.57 -14.88
C GLY A 131 17.16 -1.89 -14.21
N VAL A 132 16.24 -2.53 -13.48
CA VAL A 132 16.48 -3.87 -12.93
C VAL A 132 16.73 -4.89 -14.05
N ILE A 133 15.91 -4.89 -15.10
CA ILE A 133 16.07 -5.81 -16.25
C ILE A 133 17.42 -5.59 -16.95
N ALA A 134 17.77 -4.33 -17.21
CA ALA A 134 19.02 -3.99 -17.90
C ALA A 134 20.30 -4.39 -17.15
N MET A 135 20.22 -4.67 -15.84
CA MET A 135 21.36 -5.16 -15.04
C MET A 135 21.60 -6.67 -15.22
N TRP A 136 20.69 -7.39 -15.89
CA TRP A 136 20.76 -8.84 -16.09
C TRP A 136 21.11 -9.25 -17.53
N ASP A 137 21.21 -8.29 -18.45
CA ASP A 137 21.72 -8.45 -19.82
C ASP A 137 23.22 -8.12 -19.90
#